data_AF-A0A926H868-F1
#
_entry.id   AF-A0A926H868-F1
#
_cell.length_a   1.000
_cell.length_b   1.000
_cell.length_c   1.000
_cell.angle_alpha   90.00
_cell.angle_beta   90.00
_cell.angle_gamma   90.00
#
_symmetry.space_group_name_H-M   'P 1'
#
loop_
_entity.id
_entity.type
_entity.pdbx_description
1 polymer ?
#
loop_
_entity_poly.entity_id
_entity_poly.type
_entity_poly.pdbx_seq_one_letter_code
_entity_poly.pdbx_strand_id
1 'polypeptide(L)' 'MLTLDAIFAYTERVIAEDSLSGNRASLLHTQRACGYLMTAAETSDDQASARRFRILAALAANKHEELAKQR' A
#
# COMPACT_ATOMS: atom_id res chain seq x y z
N MET A 1 13.44 16.55 0.21
CA MET A 1 13.54 15.53 1.27
C MET A 1 12.34 14.62 1.15
N LEU A 2 12.54 13.30 1.18
CA LEU A 2 11.43 12.34 1.16
C LEU A 2 10.86 12.23 2.59
N THR A 3 9.54 12.37 2.73
CA THR A 3 8.83 12.28 4.03
C THR A 3 7.84 11.12 4.03
N LEU A 4 7.39 10.69 5.21
CA LEU A 4 6.35 9.66 5.33
C LEU A 4 5.04 10.11 4.66
N ASP A 5 4.64 11.37 4.80
CA ASP A 5 3.46 11.91 4.11
C ASP A 5 3.59 11.86 2.59
N ALA A 6 4.76 12.14 2.04
CA ALA A 6 5.01 11.99 0.61
C ALA A 6 4.92 10.52 0.17
N ILE A 7 5.41 9.58 0.99
CA ILE A 7 5.30 8.15 0.73
C ILE A 7 3.83 7.70 0.75
N PHE A 8 3.04 8.15 1.73
CA PHE A 8 1.62 7.81 1.81
C PHE A 8 0.85 8.31 0.59
N ALA A 9 0.98 9.59 0.24
CA ALA A 9 0.31 10.18 -0.92
C ALA A 9 0.73 9.51 -2.24
N TYR A 10 2.02 9.21 -2.39
CA TYR A 10 2.51 8.47 -3.56
C TYR A 10 1.90 7.07 -3.64
N THR A 11 1.85 6.35 -2.52
CA THR A 11 1.34 4.98 -2.46
C THR A 11 -0.16 4.93 -2.78
N GLU A 12 -0.95 5.85 -2.25
CA GLU A 12 -2.38 5.98 -2.58
C GLU A 12 -2.59 6.18 -4.08
N ARG A 13 -1.80 7.07 -4.69
CA ARG A 13 -1.85 7.32 -6.13
C ARG A 13 -1.50 6.07 -6.95
N VAL A 14 -0.43 5.36 -6.57
CA VAL A 14 -0.01 4.12 -7.25
C VAL A 14 -1.10 3.05 -7.17
N ILE A 15 -1.73 2.85 -6.01
CA ILE A 15 -2.83 1.88 -5.86
C ILE A 15 -3.99 2.23 -6.79
N ALA A 16 -4.36 3.52 -6.90
CA ALA A 16 -5.42 3.96 -7.79
C ALA A 16 -5.06 3.72 -9.28
N GLU A 17 -3.85 4.10 -9.69
CA GLU A 17 -3.35 3.91 -11.07
C GLU A 17 -3.28 2.43 -11.46
N ASP A 18 -2.76 1.58 -10.58
CA ASP A 18 -2.64 0.15 -10.83
C ASP A 18 -4.00 -0.55 -10.83
N SER A 19 -4.94 -0.10 -9.98
CA SER A 19 -6.32 -0.60 -10.00
C SER A 19 -7.02 -0.29 -11.32
N LEU A 20 -6.81 0.90 -11.88
CA LEU A 20 -7.42 1.32 -13.15
C LEU A 20 -6.78 0.65 -14.36
N SER A 21 -5.47 0.44 -14.32
CA SER A 21 -4.71 -0.20 -15.41
C SER A 21 -4.74 -1.73 -15.36
N GLY A 22 -5.36 -2.33 -14.34
CA GLY A 22 -5.41 -3.78 -14.17
C GLY A 22 -4.07 -4.41 -13.74
N ASN A 23 -3.15 -3.61 -13.21
CA ASN A 23 -1.79 -4.03 -12.86
C ASN A 23 -1.74 -4.77 -11.51
N ARG A 24 -2.22 -6.01 -11.53
CA ARG A 24 -2.27 -6.88 -10.34
C ARG A 24 -0.92 -7.10 -9.66
N ALA A 25 0.15 -7.25 -10.45
CA ALA A 25 1.48 -7.51 -9.90
C ALA A 25 1.97 -6.33 -9.04
N SER A 26 1.75 -5.10 -9.52
CA SER A 26 2.16 -3.90 -8.78
C SER A 26 1.32 -3.68 -7.51
N LEU A 27 0.02 -4.01 -7.53
CA LEU A 27 -0.80 -4.01 -6.31
C LEU A 27 -0.27 -4.99 -5.25
N LEU A 28 0.14 -6.20 -5.65
CA LEU A 28 0.76 -7.16 -4.74
C LEU A 28 2.10 -6.67 -4.18
N HIS A 29 2.92 -6.03 -5.02
CA HIS A 29 4.17 -5.42 -4.58
C HIS A 29 3.93 -4.28 -3.58
N THR A 30 2.92 -3.45 -3.84
CA THR A 30 2.53 -2.34 -2.96
C THR A 30 2.06 -2.87 -1.61
N GLN A 31 1.20 -3.90 -1.59
CA GLN A 31 0.78 -4.57 -0.36
C GLN A 31 1.99 -5.02 0.49
N ARG A 32 2.95 -5.70 -0.14
CA ARG A 32 4.16 -6.21 0.54
C ARG A 32 5.05 -5.08 1.06
N ALA A 33 5.26 -4.04 0.26
CA ALA A 33 6.05 -2.87 0.65
C ALA A 33 5.42 -2.15 1.85
N CYS A 34 4.10 -1.92 1.82
CA CYS A 34 3.37 -1.35 2.95
C CYS A 34 3.45 -2.25 4.19
N GLY A 35 3.35 -3.57 4.05
CA GLY A 35 3.53 -4.51 5.17
C GLY A 35 4.93 -4.41 5.79
N TYR A 36 5.97 -4.32 4.96
CA TYR A 36 7.35 -4.13 5.44
C TYR A 36 7.53 -2.79 6.18
N LEU A 37 7.01 -1.70 5.63
CA LEU A 37 7.09 -0.36 6.25
C LEU A 37 6.25 -0.25 7.52
N MET A 38 5.13 -0.98 7.61
CA MET A 38 4.33 -1.09 8.83
C MET A 38 5.18 -1.66 9.97
N THR A 39 5.87 -2.78 9.75
CA THR A 39 6.75 -3.39 10.77
C THR A 39 7.92 -2.47 11.15
N ALA A 40 8.47 -1.71 10.20
CA ALA A 40 9.50 -0.71 10.49
C ALA A 40 8.97 0.42 11.39
N ALA A 41 7.75 0.90 11.13
CA ALA A 41 7.11 1.92 11.95
C ALA A 41 6.75 1.40 13.36
N GLU A 42 6.25 0.17 13.48
CA GLU A 42 5.99 -0.49 14.77
C GLU A 42 7.26 -0.62 15.60
N THR A 43 8.37 -1.02 14.98
CA THR A 43 9.67 -1.15 15.65
C THR A 43 10.22 0.19 16.14
N SER A 44 9.79 1.29 15.52
CA SER A 44 10.18 2.66 15.88
C SER A 44 9.18 3.33 16.84
N ASP A 45 8.20 2.59 17.36
CA ASP A 45 7.07 3.07 18.17
C ASP A 45 6.19 4.14 17.49
N ASP A 46 6.25 4.24 16.16
CA ASP A 46 5.38 5.11 15.36
C ASP A 46 4.08 4.37 14.97
N GLN A 47 3.20 4.25 15.95
CA GLN A 47 1.91 3.57 15.80
C GLN A 47 0.99 4.26 14.78
N ALA A 48 1.13 5.58 14.61
CA ALA A 48 0.34 6.35 13.65
C ALA A 48 0.71 5.98 12.22
N SER A 49 2.00 5.95 11.90
CA SER A 49 2.49 5.54 10.57
C SER A 49 2.26 4.06 10.31
N ALA A 50 2.46 3.19 11.30
CA ALA A 50 2.14 1.77 11.19
C ALA A 50 0.67 1.55 10.81
N ARG A 51 -0.26 2.26 11.47
CA ARG A 51 -1.69 2.20 11.14
C ARG A 51 -1.96 2.65 9.70
N ARG A 52 -1.30 3.72 9.21
CA ARG A 52 -1.47 4.20 7.83
C ARG A 52 -0.95 3.19 6.82
N PHE A 53 0.23 2.61 7.03
CA PHE A 53 0.75 1.56 6.16
C PHE A 53 -0.14 0.31 6.13
N ARG A 54 -0.69 -0.09 7.27
CA ARG A 54 -1.67 -1.20 7.34
C ARG A 54 -2.90 -0.94 6.46
N ILE A 55 -3.45 0.28 6.49
CA ILE A 55 -4.60 0.66 5.66
C ILE A 55 -4.25 0.57 4.17
N LEU A 56 -3.08 1.09 3.78
CA LEU A 56 -2.61 1.03 2.39
C LEU A 56 -2.35 -0.40 1.92
N ALA A 57 -1.76 -1.25 2.78
CA ALA A 57 -1.55 -2.66 2.49
C ALA A 57 -2.89 -3.38 2.23
N ALA A 58 -3.87 -3.15 3.10
CA ALA A 58 -5.22 -3.73 2.96
C ALA A 58 -5.92 -3.22 1.70
N LEU A 59 -5.81 -1.92 1.38
CA LEU A 59 -6.38 -1.34 0.18
C LEU A 59 -5.79 -1.98 -1.09
N ALA A 60 -4.46 -2.11 -1.16
CA ALA A 60 -3.79 -2.76 -2.27
C ALA A 60 -4.19 -4.24 -2.43
N ALA A 61 -4.31 -4.97 -1.32
CA ALA A 61 -4.78 -6.36 -1.30
C ALA A 61 -6.21 -6.49 -1.84
N ASN A 62 -7.13 -5.63 -1.38
CA ASN A 62 -8.52 -5.61 -1.84
C ASN A 62 -8.60 -5.36 -3.35
N LYS A 63 -7.85 -4.38 -3.87
CA LYS A 63 -7.80 -4.11 -5.32
C LYS A 63 -7.20 -5.26 -6.11
N HIS A 64 -6.15 -5.90 -5.60
CA HIS A 64 -5.57 -7.07 -6.23
C HIS A 64 -6.58 -8.23 -6.35
N GLU A 65 -7.40 -8.45 -5.31
CA GLU A 65 -8.46 -9.46 -5.31
C GLU A 65 -9.64 -9.10 -6.22
N GLU A 66 -10.07 -7.83 -6.22
CA GLU A 66 -11.12 -7.35 -7.13
C GLU A 66 -10.76 -7.65 -8.59
N LEU A 67 -9.54 -7.31 -9.00
CA LEU A 67 -9.03 -7.61 -10.35
C LEU A 67 -8.85 -9.11 -10.61
N ALA A 68 -8.67 -9.93 -9.57
CA ALA A 68 -8.61 -11.38 -9.73
C ALA A 68 -9.97 -11.98 -10.08
N LYS A 69 -11.06 -11.41 -9.54
CA LYS A 69 -12.44 -11.88 -9.72
C LYS A 69 -13.09 -11.42 -11.03
N GLN A 70 -12.51 -10.42 -11.71
CA GLN A 70 -13.01 -9.86 -12.97
C GLN A 70 -12.54 -10.63 -14.22
N ARG A 71 -11.69 -11.65 -14.04
CA ARG A 71 -11.18 -12.52 -15.12
C ARG A 71 -11.84 -13.88 -15.05
#